data_AF-A0A5J4ZIQ6-F1
#
_entry.id   AF-A0A5J4ZIQ6-F1
#
_cell.length_a   1.000
_cell.length_b   1.000
_cell.length_c   1.000
_cell.angle_alpha   90.00
_cell.angle_beta   90.00
_cell.angle_gamma   90.00
#
_symmetry.space_group_name_H-M   'P 1'
#
loop_
_entity.id
_entity.type
_entity.pdbx_description
1 polymer ?
#
loop_
_entity_poly.entity_id
_entity_poly.type
_entity_poly.pdbx_seq_one_letter_code
_entity_poly.pdbx_strand_id
1 'polypeptide(L)'
;MKLSAICETDFHYQDKIPPIDYVVNIASNMQFYPSYDWLVGSSLPSKFNPGIIQLVLDELNPNNVRIFWESTKFEGHTNKIEPWYGTAFSVEKITGSMIQIMGLQQWMEKAPNENLHLPAPNVFIPTDLSLKNVLGKAKFPVLLRTSSCSRLWYKPDTIFSIPKAYVIINFSCPYSRNSPEAEVFTCIFTCLLMDYLNEYVYAAQIAGLDCWTNATKNGFQLTVAGYNHKLRILLEKVVEKIAKFEVKPDRFSVFKEMVIKDYQHFKFQQPYQQAMYYCSIILEDQLWPWNDKLEVLTHMEADDLANFAPMMLSRIFLECYVSGNLEANEAESLIQHIEDVLYKGPRPISRALFPSQHLTDRVIKLERGISYFCPAEGLNPSNENSALVHYIQVHRDDFMLNVKLQLFALIGKQSSFHQLRSVEQLGYITSMTHRCDFGIHGVNFIIQSTVKDPRHIDLRVEAFLKMLESKLNEMVIDEFKSLVNTLIDMKLEKDKNLWEESAFYWQEITGGTLKFDRRECEIAALKQMTQQDLIDFFNEYIKVGAPRKKTLSVRVYGSLHSLEYKADKSEPIQPNFIQIDDIFSFRRSRPLYGSFIGGFGDMKL
;
A
#
# COMPACT_ATOMS: atom_id res chain seq x y z
N MET A 1 -14.14 1.81 33.81
CA MET A 1 -13.22 0.71 34.17
C MET A 1 -12.63 0.04 32.92
N LYS A 2 -13.44 -0.49 31.98
CA LYS A 2 -12.90 -1.16 30.77
C LYS A 2 -12.15 -0.22 29.80
N LEU A 3 -12.73 0.95 29.48
CA LEU A 3 -12.06 1.96 28.64
C LEU A 3 -10.76 2.46 29.29
N SER A 4 -10.75 2.67 30.61
CA SER A 4 -9.55 3.02 31.38
C SER A 4 -8.44 2.00 31.21
N ALA A 5 -8.76 0.71 31.40
CA ALA A 5 -7.76 -0.36 31.26
C ALA A 5 -7.18 -0.46 29.84
N ILE A 6 -8.00 -0.25 28.81
CA ILE A 6 -7.53 -0.18 27.41
C ILE A 6 -6.57 0.99 27.24
N CYS A 7 -6.99 2.21 27.60
CA CYS A 7 -6.17 3.41 27.50
C CYS A 7 -4.85 3.31 28.30
N GLU A 8 -4.90 2.74 29.51
CA GLU A 8 -3.72 2.50 30.34
C GLU A 8 -2.76 1.53 29.67
N THR A 9 -3.27 0.42 29.12
CA THR A 9 -2.45 -0.56 28.40
C THR A 9 -1.83 0.08 27.16
N ASP A 10 -2.62 0.78 26.36
CA ASP A 10 -2.16 1.45 25.13
C ASP A 10 -1.11 2.52 25.41
N PHE A 11 -1.27 3.29 26.48
CA PHE A 11 -0.27 4.28 26.88
C PHE A 11 1.03 3.63 27.34
N HIS A 12 0.96 2.59 28.17
CA HIS A 12 2.15 1.91 28.70
C HIS A 12 2.95 1.16 27.65
N TYR A 13 2.29 0.62 26.63
CA TYR A 13 2.90 -0.18 25.56
C TYR A 13 2.78 0.49 24.19
N GLN A 14 2.69 1.82 24.16
CA GLN A 14 2.63 2.59 22.94
C GLN A 14 3.88 2.35 22.10
N ASP A 15 3.70 2.12 20.80
CA ASP A 15 4.83 2.01 19.88
C ASP A 15 5.52 3.36 19.73
N LYS A 16 6.84 3.35 19.58
CA LYS A 16 7.55 4.58 19.20
C LYS A 16 7.08 5.00 17.80
N ILE A 17 6.64 6.23 17.72
CA ILE A 17 6.24 6.89 16.47
C ILE A 17 7.41 7.72 15.91
N PRO A 18 7.36 8.14 14.64
CA PRO A 18 8.39 9.00 14.07
C PRO A 18 8.61 10.29 14.90
N PRO A 19 9.87 10.73 15.09
CA PRO A 19 10.16 11.90 15.93
C PRO A 19 9.42 13.17 15.53
N ILE A 20 9.20 13.39 14.23
CA ILE A 20 8.47 14.55 13.73
C ILE A 20 7.02 14.55 14.19
N ASP A 21 6.34 13.41 14.10
CA ASP A 21 4.95 13.25 14.54
C ASP A 21 4.84 13.39 16.06
N TYR A 22 5.81 12.85 16.79
CA TYR A 22 5.89 12.99 18.25
C TYR A 22 5.99 14.45 18.71
N VAL A 23 6.86 15.24 18.06
CA VAL A 23 7.01 16.66 18.38
C VAL A 23 5.73 17.44 18.05
N VAL A 24 5.11 17.18 16.90
CA VAL A 24 3.84 17.82 16.51
C VAL A 24 2.74 17.52 17.53
N ASN A 25 2.58 16.26 17.92
CA ASN A 25 1.56 15.84 18.87
C ASN A 25 1.76 16.49 20.24
N ILE A 26 2.98 16.52 20.77
CA ILE A 26 3.27 17.16 22.06
C ILE A 26 3.06 18.66 21.97
N ALA A 27 3.54 19.33 20.92
CA ALA A 27 3.37 20.77 20.76
C ALA A 27 1.89 21.17 20.72
N SER A 28 1.02 20.33 20.14
CA SER A 28 -0.43 20.51 20.23
C SER A 28 -0.95 20.33 21.65
N ASN A 29 -0.54 19.27 22.36
CA ASN A 29 -0.95 19.04 23.75
C ASN A 29 -0.53 20.18 24.70
N MET A 30 0.61 20.83 24.44
CA MET A 30 1.08 21.99 25.23
C MET A 30 0.11 23.18 25.24
N GLN A 31 -0.80 23.26 24.27
CA GLN A 31 -1.80 24.33 24.19
C GLN A 31 -3.03 24.06 25.07
N PHE A 32 -3.29 22.79 25.42
CA PHE A 32 -4.51 22.36 26.13
C PHE A 32 -4.23 21.90 27.57
N TYR A 33 -3.06 21.34 27.83
CA TYR A 33 -2.74 20.68 29.08
C TYR A 33 -1.59 21.36 29.83
N PRO A 34 -1.59 21.33 31.17
CA PRO A 34 -0.45 21.75 31.97
C PRO A 34 0.77 20.85 31.72
N SER A 35 1.97 21.32 32.09
CA SER A 35 3.24 20.66 31.74
C SER A 35 3.39 19.23 32.22
N TYR A 36 2.78 18.88 33.35
CA TYR A 36 2.78 17.50 33.87
C TYR A 36 1.87 16.54 33.09
N ASP A 37 0.95 17.07 32.26
CA ASP A 37 -0.04 16.30 31.50
C ASP A 37 0.20 16.30 29.98
N TRP A 38 1.31 16.87 29.48
CA TRP A 38 1.58 16.93 28.04
C TRP A 38 1.61 15.56 27.35
N LEU A 39 1.97 14.50 28.08
CA LEU A 39 2.00 13.13 27.55
C LEU A 39 0.72 12.35 27.87
N VAL A 40 0.15 12.53 29.06
CA VAL A 40 -0.95 11.69 29.56
C VAL A 40 -2.33 12.30 29.33
N GLY A 41 -2.43 13.62 29.20
CA GLY A 41 -3.69 14.37 29.30
C GLY A 41 -4.72 14.02 28.23
N SER A 42 -4.26 13.68 27.02
CA SER A 42 -5.13 13.23 25.93
C SER A 42 -5.26 11.71 25.84
N SER A 43 -4.46 10.94 26.59
CA SER A 43 -4.39 9.48 26.48
C SER A 43 -5.12 8.74 27.59
N LEU A 44 -5.13 9.28 28.82
CA LEU A 44 -5.66 8.58 29.99
C LEU A 44 -6.97 9.21 30.49
N PRO A 45 -8.09 8.46 30.50
CA PRO A 45 -9.33 8.94 31.10
C PRO A 45 -9.16 9.06 32.62
N SER A 46 -9.47 10.24 33.18
CA SER A 46 -9.22 10.52 34.60
C SER A 46 -10.39 10.11 35.51
N LYS A 47 -11.55 10.76 35.39
CA LYS A 47 -12.69 10.59 36.30
C LYS A 47 -13.97 10.28 35.54
N PHE A 48 -14.63 9.17 35.90
CA PHE A 48 -15.97 8.88 35.41
C PHE A 48 -16.97 9.90 35.98
N ASN A 49 -17.60 10.67 35.10
CA ASN A 49 -18.61 11.65 35.47
C ASN A 49 -19.90 11.41 34.67
N PRO A 50 -20.90 10.73 35.27
CA PRO A 50 -22.16 10.44 34.59
C PRO A 50 -22.95 11.71 34.25
N GLY A 51 -22.79 12.80 35.02
CA GLY A 51 -23.45 14.07 34.76
C GLY A 51 -22.97 14.72 33.45
N ILE A 52 -21.66 14.67 33.16
CA ILE A 52 -21.12 15.18 31.88
C ILE A 52 -21.60 14.35 30.71
N ILE A 53 -21.64 13.02 30.86
CA ILE A 53 -22.16 12.12 29.82
C ILE A 53 -23.62 12.46 29.52
N GLN A 54 -24.45 12.63 30.57
CA GLN A 54 -25.85 12.99 30.39
C GLN A 54 -26.00 14.36 29.72
N LEU A 55 -25.23 15.36 30.12
CA LEU A 55 -25.25 16.70 29.50
C LEU A 55 -24.96 16.63 27.99
N VAL A 56 -23.99 15.83 27.56
CA VAL A 56 -23.70 15.65 26.14
C VAL A 56 -24.84 14.90 25.43
N LEU A 57 -25.38 13.84 26.05
CA LEU A 57 -26.50 13.09 25.49
C LEU A 57 -27.76 13.94 25.33
N ASP A 58 -28.02 14.86 26.25
CA ASP A 58 -29.17 15.78 26.20
C ASP A 58 -29.05 16.76 25.00
N GLU A 59 -27.83 17.13 24.61
CA GLU A 59 -27.55 17.95 23.43
C GLU A 59 -27.68 17.18 22.10
N LEU A 60 -27.59 15.83 22.12
CA LEU A 60 -27.77 14.97 20.95
C LEU A 60 -29.25 14.77 20.61
N ASN A 61 -29.93 15.87 20.31
CA ASN A 61 -31.35 15.86 19.95
C ASN A 61 -31.58 16.47 18.55
N PRO A 62 -32.70 16.14 17.87
CA PRO A 62 -33.00 16.65 16.53
C PRO A 62 -33.09 18.17 16.39
N ASN A 63 -33.26 18.94 17.47
CA ASN A 63 -33.23 20.40 17.38
C ASN A 63 -31.81 20.96 17.27
N ASN A 64 -30.79 20.16 17.58
CA ASN A 64 -29.38 20.53 17.57
C ASN A 64 -28.59 19.85 16.42
N VAL A 65 -29.28 19.14 15.52
CA VAL A 65 -28.64 18.36 14.44
C VAL A 65 -28.35 19.22 13.20
N ARG A 66 -27.25 18.90 12.51
CA ARG A 66 -26.96 19.37 11.14
C ARG A 66 -26.74 18.15 10.25
N ILE A 67 -27.57 18.01 9.23
CA ILE A 67 -27.51 16.87 8.30
C ILE A 67 -26.81 17.33 7.02
N PHE A 68 -25.73 16.64 6.66
CA PHE A 68 -25.06 16.80 5.38
C PHE A 68 -25.48 15.62 4.50
N TRP A 69 -26.10 15.91 3.36
CA TRP A 69 -26.57 14.89 2.42
C TRP A 69 -25.92 15.12 1.05
N GLU A 70 -24.98 14.25 0.72
CA GLU A 70 -24.24 14.29 -0.54
C GLU A 70 -24.76 13.21 -1.50
N SER A 71 -25.11 13.61 -2.71
CA SER A 71 -25.62 12.70 -3.75
C SER A 71 -25.54 13.35 -5.12
N THR A 72 -25.19 12.57 -6.14
CA THR A 72 -25.23 13.01 -7.55
C THR A 72 -26.65 13.32 -8.02
N LYS A 73 -27.69 12.85 -7.32
CA LYS A 73 -29.10 13.17 -7.62
C LYS A 73 -29.44 14.66 -7.44
N PHE A 74 -28.61 15.42 -6.75
CA PHE A 74 -28.81 16.86 -6.56
C PHE A 74 -28.19 17.72 -7.68
N GLU A 75 -27.51 17.12 -8.66
CA GLU A 75 -26.97 17.84 -9.80
C GLU A 75 -28.08 18.61 -10.54
N GLY A 76 -27.86 19.91 -10.79
CA GLY A 76 -28.84 20.82 -11.38
C GLY A 76 -29.97 21.28 -10.44
N HIS A 77 -30.05 20.76 -9.21
CA HIS A 77 -31.11 21.08 -8.24
C HIS A 77 -30.60 21.90 -7.03
N THR A 78 -29.32 22.29 -7.04
CA THR A 78 -28.70 23.11 -5.99
C THR A 78 -28.79 24.61 -6.30
N ASN A 79 -28.93 25.46 -5.28
CA ASN A 79 -29.13 26.91 -5.46
C ASN A 79 -27.97 27.79 -4.96
N LYS A 80 -26.91 27.21 -4.42
CA LYS A 80 -25.70 27.91 -3.97
C LYS A 80 -24.46 27.26 -4.54
N ILE A 81 -23.39 28.04 -4.59
CA ILE A 81 -22.07 27.62 -5.03
C ILE A 81 -21.09 28.12 -3.98
N GLU A 82 -20.28 27.22 -3.43
CA GLU A 82 -19.19 27.57 -2.53
C GLU A 82 -18.10 28.31 -3.33
N PRO A 83 -17.64 29.50 -2.89
CA PRO A 83 -16.83 30.40 -3.72
C PRO A 83 -15.44 29.90 -4.09
N TRP A 84 -14.81 29.01 -3.32
CA TRP A 84 -13.40 28.62 -3.52
C TRP A 84 -13.23 27.38 -4.40
N TYR A 85 -14.06 26.36 -4.16
CA TYR A 85 -14.02 25.08 -4.87
C TYR A 85 -15.17 24.94 -5.88
N GLY A 86 -16.10 25.89 -5.91
CA GLY A 86 -17.25 25.82 -6.80
C GLY A 86 -18.24 24.71 -6.44
N THR A 87 -18.18 24.19 -5.20
CA THR A 87 -19.05 23.08 -4.78
C THR A 87 -20.50 23.55 -4.78
N ALA A 88 -21.32 22.92 -5.61
CA ALA A 88 -22.73 23.23 -5.71
C ALA A 88 -23.49 22.62 -4.53
N PHE A 89 -24.28 23.41 -3.80
CA PHE A 89 -25.02 22.96 -2.62
C PHE A 89 -26.33 23.72 -2.44
N SER A 90 -27.21 23.19 -1.61
CA SER A 90 -28.40 23.88 -1.11
C SER A 90 -28.40 23.83 0.41
N VAL A 91 -29.02 24.82 1.03
CA VAL A 91 -29.26 24.81 2.47
C VAL A 91 -30.74 24.97 2.70
N GLU A 92 -31.34 23.93 3.26
CA GLU A 92 -32.75 23.91 3.63
C GLU A 92 -32.88 23.90 5.14
N LYS A 93 -33.77 24.77 5.66
CA LYS A 93 -34.11 24.75 7.07
C LYS A 93 -35.08 23.59 7.30
N ILE A 94 -34.73 22.69 8.21
CA ILE A 94 -35.66 21.65 8.68
C ILE A 94 -36.83 22.39 9.36
N THR A 95 -38.00 22.43 8.70
CA THR A 95 -39.15 23.22 9.17
C THR A 95 -39.85 22.53 10.34
N GLY A 96 -40.58 23.31 11.17
CA GLY A 96 -41.37 22.75 12.26
C GLY A 96 -42.43 21.74 11.80
N SER A 97 -42.93 21.87 10.57
CA SER A 97 -43.82 20.88 9.94
C SER A 97 -43.06 19.64 9.45
N MET A 98 -41.81 19.72 8.99
CA MET A 98 -40.96 18.54 8.79
C MET A 98 -40.62 17.86 10.11
N ILE A 99 -40.33 18.63 11.17
CA ILE A 99 -40.10 18.10 12.52
C ILE A 99 -41.39 17.53 13.13
N GLN A 100 -42.59 18.03 12.79
CA GLN A 100 -43.88 17.47 13.25
C GLN A 100 -44.37 16.30 12.39
N ILE A 101 -44.28 16.38 11.06
CA ILE A 101 -44.62 15.29 10.12
C ILE A 101 -43.61 14.14 10.25
N MET A 102 -42.36 14.44 10.60
CA MET A 102 -41.28 13.48 10.88
C MET A 102 -40.90 13.48 12.38
N GLY A 103 -41.87 13.72 13.28
CA GLY A 103 -41.75 13.78 14.75
C GLY A 103 -40.56 13.04 15.35
N LEU A 104 -39.92 13.59 16.39
CA LEU A 104 -39.09 12.82 17.34
C LEU A 104 -39.76 11.48 17.68
N GLN A 105 -41.08 11.54 17.89
CA GLN A 105 -41.94 10.40 18.12
C GLN A 105 -42.03 9.45 16.92
N GLN A 106 -42.11 9.93 15.67
CA GLN A 106 -42.03 9.07 14.48
C GLN A 106 -40.62 8.53 14.20
N TRP A 107 -39.54 9.27 14.48
CA TRP A 107 -38.17 8.74 14.39
C TRP A 107 -37.92 7.66 15.43
N MET A 108 -38.50 7.79 16.62
CA MET A 108 -38.45 6.76 17.66
C MET A 108 -39.42 5.59 17.38
N GLU A 109 -40.61 5.84 16.83
CA GLU A 109 -41.59 4.81 16.45
C GLU A 109 -41.18 4.03 15.19
N LYS A 110 -40.51 4.70 14.24
CA LYS A 110 -39.89 4.09 13.05
C LYS A 110 -38.41 3.75 13.26
N ALA A 111 -37.86 4.01 14.44
CA ALA A 111 -36.55 3.48 14.78
C ALA A 111 -36.65 1.97 14.56
N PRO A 112 -35.74 1.39 13.78
CA PRO A 112 -35.88 -0.01 13.46
C PRO A 112 -35.87 -0.77 14.79
N ASN A 113 -36.83 -1.69 14.95
CA ASN A 113 -36.99 -2.51 16.15
C ASN A 113 -35.89 -3.59 16.19
N GLU A 114 -34.66 -3.16 15.93
CA GLU A 114 -33.48 -3.99 15.97
C GLU A 114 -33.14 -4.24 17.42
N ASN A 115 -32.50 -5.38 17.67
CA ASN A 115 -31.99 -5.77 18.98
C ASN A 115 -30.80 -4.87 19.38
N LEU A 116 -31.00 -3.55 19.43
CA LEU A 116 -30.01 -2.60 19.90
C LEU A 116 -29.79 -2.84 21.39
N HIS A 117 -28.58 -3.25 21.73
CA HIS A 117 -28.17 -3.47 23.09
C HIS A 117 -26.78 -2.86 23.32
N LEU A 118 -26.47 -2.58 24.58
CA LEU A 118 -25.10 -2.23 24.94
C LEU A 118 -24.16 -3.40 24.58
N PRO A 119 -22.91 -3.12 24.18
CA PRO A 119 -21.97 -4.16 23.81
C PRO A 119 -21.72 -5.12 24.99
N ALA A 120 -21.58 -6.41 24.67
CA ALA A 120 -21.17 -7.41 25.64
C ALA A 120 -19.75 -7.12 26.17
N PRO A 121 -19.37 -7.66 27.34
CA PRO A 121 -17.99 -7.57 27.81
C PRO A 121 -16.96 -8.02 26.77
N ASN A 122 -16.02 -7.14 26.44
CA ASN A 122 -14.96 -7.43 25.49
C ASN A 122 -13.99 -8.48 26.06
N VAL A 123 -13.93 -9.65 25.42
CA VAL A 123 -13.11 -10.81 25.82
C VAL A 123 -11.65 -10.71 25.35
N PHE A 124 -11.34 -9.74 24.48
CA PHE A 124 -10.02 -9.55 23.90
C PHE A 124 -9.10 -8.64 24.72
N ILE A 125 -9.62 -7.96 25.74
CA ILE A 125 -8.79 -7.12 26.63
C ILE A 125 -7.66 -7.99 27.22
N PRO A 126 -6.38 -7.66 26.98
CA PRO A 126 -5.28 -8.48 27.41
C PRO A 126 -5.12 -8.42 28.93
N THR A 127 -4.95 -9.58 29.56
CA THR A 127 -4.65 -9.70 31.01
C THR A 127 -3.25 -10.23 31.28
N ASP A 128 -2.61 -10.87 30.29
CA ASP A 128 -1.23 -11.29 30.33
C ASP A 128 -0.43 -10.45 29.34
N LEU A 129 0.55 -9.73 29.86
CA LEU A 129 1.46 -8.85 29.12
C LEU A 129 2.93 -9.23 29.43
N SER A 130 3.15 -10.47 29.88
CA SER A 130 4.48 -10.97 30.18
C SER A 130 5.33 -11.09 28.91
N LEU A 131 6.61 -10.75 29.04
CA LEU A 131 7.59 -10.89 27.98
C LEU A 131 8.20 -12.29 28.02
N LYS A 132 8.22 -12.96 26.87
CA LYS A 132 8.77 -14.31 26.73
C LYS A 132 10.29 -14.23 26.60
N ASN A 133 10.98 -15.13 27.28
CA ASN A 133 12.43 -15.16 27.27
C ASN A 133 12.92 -16.03 26.11
N VAL A 134 13.28 -15.41 24.99
CA VAL A 134 13.74 -16.16 23.82
C VAL A 134 15.23 -16.46 23.94
N LEU A 135 15.55 -17.76 24.06
CA LEU A 135 16.92 -18.26 24.14
C LEU A 135 17.61 -18.14 22.77
N GLY A 136 18.25 -16.99 22.53
CA GLY A 136 19.07 -16.75 21.35
C GLY A 136 18.75 -15.42 20.68
N LYS A 137 19.79 -14.61 20.43
CA LYS A 137 19.66 -13.34 19.69
C LYS A 137 19.60 -13.64 18.20
N ALA A 138 18.45 -14.08 17.70
CA ALA A 138 18.21 -14.22 16.27
C ALA A 138 18.20 -12.81 15.63
N LYS A 139 19.29 -12.48 14.93
CA LYS A 139 19.48 -11.19 14.28
C LYS A 139 18.55 -11.00 13.07
N PHE A 140 18.28 -12.09 12.35
CA PHE A 140 17.48 -12.12 11.13
C PHE A 140 16.35 -13.14 11.25
N PRO A 141 15.30 -13.03 10.42
CA PRO A 141 14.30 -14.08 10.30
C PRO A 141 14.94 -15.43 9.94
N VAL A 142 14.47 -16.49 10.59
CA VAL A 142 14.88 -17.87 10.31
C VAL A 142 13.72 -18.65 9.72
N LEU A 143 14.04 -19.56 8.81
CA LEU A 143 13.08 -20.51 8.27
C LEU A 143 12.80 -21.59 9.32
N LEU A 144 11.68 -21.47 10.01
CA LEU A 144 11.34 -22.33 11.15
C LEU A 144 10.66 -23.63 10.71
N ARG A 145 9.80 -23.55 9.69
CA ARG A 145 9.06 -24.71 9.17
C ARG A 145 8.88 -24.58 7.66
N THR A 146 9.03 -25.71 6.96
CA THR A 146 8.69 -25.84 5.53
C THR A 146 7.91 -27.13 5.32
N SER A 147 6.79 -27.02 4.60
CA SER A 147 5.97 -28.15 4.17
C SER A 147 5.61 -27.99 2.69
N SER A 148 4.88 -28.96 2.13
CA SER A 148 4.30 -28.82 0.78
C SER A 148 3.21 -27.73 0.69
N CYS A 149 2.65 -27.32 1.83
CA CYS A 149 1.51 -26.41 1.90
C CYS A 149 1.87 -25.01 2.42
N SER A 150 3.02 -24.88 3.10
CA SER A 150 3.35 -23.70 3.87
C SER A 150 4.84 -23.49 4.04
N ARG A 151 5.20 -22.24 4.35
CA ARG A 151 6.51 -21.83 4.81
C ARG A 151 6.36 -20.84 5.95
N LEU A 152 7.08 -21.07 7.05
CA LEU A 152 7.06 -20.19 8.20
C LEU A 152 8.44 -19.59 8.44
N TRP A 153 8.52 -18.28 8.29
CA TRP A 153 9.61 -17.46 8.77
C TRP A 153 9.30 -16.95 10.17
N TYR A 154 10.31 -16.95 11.03
CA TYR A 154 10.15 -16.54 12.42
C TYR A 154 11.28 -15.62 12.86
N LYS A 155 10.94 -14.54 13.57
CA LYS A 155 11.90 -13.66 14.23
C LYS A 155 11.38 -13.21 15.61
N PRO A 156 11.98 -13.64 16.73
CA PRO A 156 11.58 -13.15 18.04
C PRO A 156 11.86 -11.66 18.22
N ASP A 157 11.08 -11.01 19.07
CA ASP A 157 11.45 -9.67 19.56
C ASP A 157 12.72 -9.77 20.41
N THR A 158 13.75 -9.04 19.98
CA THR A 158 15.03 -8.93 20.71
C THR A 158 15.44 -7.47 20.93
N ILE A 159 14.59 -6.52 20.52
CA ILE A 159 14.92 -5.09 20.45
C ILE A 159 13.92 -4.25 21.23
N PHE A 160 12.63 -4.50 21.06
CA PHE A 160 11.56 -3.61 21.53
C PHE A 160 11.09 -3.98 22.94
N SER A 161 11.13 -5.27 23.28
CA SER A 161 10.69 -5.81 24.58
C SER A 161 9.26 -5.39 24.92
N ILE A 162 8.35 -5.54 23.96
CA ILE A 162 6.93 -5.19 24.10
C ILE A 162 6.05 -6.45 24.02
N PRO A 163 4.89 -6.48 24.70
CA PRO A 163 3.99 -7.63 24.71
C PRO A 163 3.14 -7.69 23.44
N LYS A 164 3.76 -7.49 22.27
CA LYS A 164 3.10 -7.48 20.96
C LYS A 164 3.73 -8.50 20.04
N ALA A 165 2.92 -9.02 19.13
CA ALA A 165 3.36 -9.89 18.07
C ALA A 165 2.66 -9.57 16.76
N TYR A 166 3.24 -10.05 15.68
CA TYR A 166 2.84 -9.80 14.32
C TYR A 166 2.83 -11.11 13.55
N VAL A 167 1.69 -11.44 12.96
CA VAL A 167 1.51 -12.66 12.17
C VAL A 167 0.95 -12.27 10.82
N ILE A 168 1.74 -12.53 9.78
CA ILE A 168 1.37 -12.29 8.38
C ILE A 168 1.27 -13.63 7.68
N ILE A 169 0.19 -13.83 6.93
CA ILE A 169 -0.04 -15.04 6.14
C ILE A 169 -0.49 -14.61 4.76
N ASN A 170 0.37 -14.82 3.75
CA ASN A 170 0.00 -14.64 2.36
C ASN A 170 -0.49 -15.96 1.77
N PHE A 171 -1.76 -15.96 1.36
CA PHE A 171 -2.41 -17.07 0.68
C PHE A 171 -2.12 -16.94 -0.82
N SER A 172 -1.16 -17.73 -1.30
CA SER A 172 -0.84 -17.80 -2.72
C SER A 172 -1.83 -18.73 -3.43
N CYS A 173 -2.68 -18.13 -4.26
CA CYS A 173 -3.79 -18.77 -4.96
C CYS A 173 -3.57 -18.66 -6.49
N PRO A 174 -3.11 -19.71 -7.19
CA PRO A 174 -2.84 -19.64 -8.63
C PRO A 174 -4.03 -19.24 -9.49
N TYR A 175 -5.25 -19.49 -9.03
CA TYR A 175 -6.49 -19.15 -9.71
C TYR A 175 -6.96 -17.71 -9.47
N SER A 176 -6.29 -16.91 -8.64
CA SER A 176 -6.77 -15.57 -8.26
C SER A 176 -6.52 -14.49 -9.32
N ARG A 177 -5.65 -14.74 -10.30
CA ARG A 177 -5.18 -13.72 -11.25
C ARG A 177 -5.09 -14.17 -12.71
N ASN A 178 -5.57 -15.36 -13.01
CA ASN A 178 -5.45 -15.96 -14.35
C ASN A 178 -6.33 -15.29 -15.42
N SER A 179 -7.31 -14.49 -15.02
CA SER A 179 -8.14 -13.66 -15.91
C SER A 179 -8.59 -12.38 -15.19
N PRO A 180 -9.12 -11.37 -15.91
CA PRO A 180 -9.74 -10.20 -15.30
C PRO A 180 -10.86 -10.57 -14.32
N GLU A 181 -11.68 -11.58 -14.66
CA GLU A 181 -12.76 -12.08 -13.80
C GLU A 181 -12.22 -12.57 -12.46
N ALA A 182 -11.16 -13.39 -12.50
CA ALA A 182 -10.55 -13.93 -11.31
C ALA A 182 -9.99 -12.85 -10.37
N GLU A 183 -9.35 -11.81 -10.94
CA GLU A 183 -8.81 -10.71 -10.13
C GLU A 183 -9.94 -9.91 -9.46
N VAL A 184 -11.03 -9.63 -10.19
CA VAL A 184 -12.20 -8.93 -9.66
C VAL A 184 -12.92 -9.77 -8.60
N PHE A 185 -13.12 -11.07 -8.83
CA PHE A 185 -13.70 -11.97 -7.84
C PHE A 185 -12.83 -12.06 -6.58
N THR A 186 -11.51 -12.11 -6.72
CA THR A 186 -10.57 -12.11 -5.57
C THR A 186 -10.67 -10.82 -4.76
N CYS A 187 -10.81 -9.68 -5.45
CA CYS A 187 -11.04 -8.38 -4.82
C CYS A 187 -12.34 -8.38 -4.01
N ILE A 188 -13.47 -8.73 -4.63
CA ILE A 188 -14.79 -8.76 -3.98
C ILE A 188 -14.82 -9.79 -2.85
N PHE A 189 -14.23 -10.97 -3.05
CA PHE A 189 -14.05 -11.98 -2.00
C PHE A 189 -13.36 -11.38 -0.78
N THR A 190 -12.28 -10.63 -0.97
CA THR A 190 -11.52 -10.07 0.15
C THR A 190 -12.30 -8.95 0.85
N CYS A 191 -13.03 -8.11 0.11
CA CYS A 191 -13.93 -7.12 0.70
C CYS A 191 -15.04 -7.77 1.54
N LEU A 192 -15.68 -8.81 1.00
CA LEU A 192 -16.72 -9.57 1.71
C LEU A 192 -16.15 -10.33 2.91
N LEU A 193 -14.95 -10.87 2.80
CA LEU A 193 -14.28 -11.55 3.90
C LEU A 193 -14.01 -10.55 5.04
N MET A 194 -13.49 -9.36 4.72
CA MET A 194 -13.27 -8.31 5.72
C MET A 194 -14.59 -7.92 6.42
N ASP A 195 -15.67 -7.74 5.65
CA ASP A 195 -17.01 -7.47 6.18
C ASP A 195 -17.53 -8.58 7.10
N TYR A 196 -17.36 -9.84 6.69
CA TYR A 196 -17.75 -11.03 7.43
C TYR A 196 -16.96 -11.21 8.74
N LEU A 197 -15.71 -10.77 8.75
CA LEU A 197 -14.85 -10.78 9.93
C LEU A 197 -15.13 -9.60 10.86
N ASN A 198 -15.57 -8.45 10.33
CA ASN A 198 -15.67 -7.16 11.04
C ASN A 198 -16.42 -7.27 12.38
N GLU A 199 -17.58 -7.93 12.39
CA GLU A 199 -18.39 -8.10 13.62
C GLU A 199 -17.62 -8.79 14.75
N TYR A 200 -16.76 -9.76 14.41
CA TYR A 200 -15.98 -10.50 15.40
C TYR A 200 -14.68 -9.76 15.79
N VAL A 201 -13.98 -9.19 14.80
CA VAL A 201 -12.67 -8.56 15.01
C VAL A 201 -12.77 -7.17 15.63
N TYR A 202 -13.93 -6.50 15.57
CA TYR A 202 -14.12 -5.17 16.14
C TYR A 202 -13.79 -5.11 17.64
N ALA A 203 -14.25 -6.10 18.41
CA ALA A 203 -13.93 -6.19 19.83
C ALA A 203 -12.41 -6.38 20.05
N ALA A 204 -11.73 -7.12 19.17
CA ALA A 204 -10.28 -7.27 19.25
C ALA A 204 -9.54 -5.97 18.95
N GLN A 205 -9.96 -5.21 17.91
CA GLN A 205 -9.36 -3.93 17.55
C GLN A 205 -9.43 -2.93 18.70
N ILE A 206 -10.59 -2.82 19.35
CA ILE A 206 -10.76 -1.96 20.54
C ILE A 206 -9.87 -2.39 21.71
N ALA A 207 -9.44 -3.66 21.75
CA ALA A 207 -8.52 -4.18 22.76
C ALA A 207 -7.04 -4.15 22.32
N GLY A 208 -6.70 -3.44 21.25
CA GLY A 208 -5.34 -3.34 20.72
C GLY A 208 -4.86 -4.59 19.98
N LEU A 209 -5.79 -5.30 19.33
CA LEU A 209 -5.52 -6.43 18.44
C LEU A 209 -6.15 -6.19 17.07
N ASP A 210 -5.31 -5.79 16.13
CA ASP A 210 -5.70 -5.54 14.75
C ASP A 210 -5.70 -6.83 13.93
N CYS A 211 -6.73 -6.98 13.11
CA CYS A 211 -6.83 -8.03 12.11
C CYS A 211 -7.41 -7.42 10.84
N TRP A 212 -6.71 -7.58 9.72
CA TRP A 212 -7.22 -7.15 8.42
C TRP A 212 -6.82 -8.12 7.33
N THR A 213 -7.58 -8.06 6.24
CA THR A 213 -7.30 -8.81 5.03
C THR A 213 -7.23 -7.86 3.85
N ASN A 214 -6.36 -8.15 2.90
CA ASN A 214 -6.23 -7.38 1.66
C ASN A 214 -5.91 -8.29 0.49
N ALA A 215 -6.47 -7.96 -0.67
CA ALA A 215 -6.12 -8.65 -1.90
C ALA A 215 -4.65 -8.40 -2.21
N THR A 216 -3.96 -9.43 -2.68
CA THR A 216 -2.60 -9.34 -3.19
C THR A 216 -2.60 -9.73 -4.66
N LYS A 217 -1.50 -9.45 -5.37
CA LYS A 217 -1.36 -9.85 -6.78
C LYS A 217 -1.52 -11.36 -6.97
N ASN A 218 -1.22 -12.16 -5.94
CA ASN A 218 -1.14 -13.61 -5.97
C ASN A 218 -2.23 -14.31 -5.14
N GLY A 219 -3.25 -13.58 -4.67
CA GLY A 219 -4.30 -14.11 -3.80
C GLY A 219 -4.73 -13.06 -2.78
N PHE A 220 -4.58 -13.36 -1.49
CA PHE A 220 -4.88 -12.42 -0.41
C PHE A 220 -3.95 -12.62 0.77
N GLN A 221 -3.81 -11.60 1.61
CA GLN A 221 -3.02 -11.64 2.82
C GLN A 221 -3.92 -11.43 4.03
N LEU A 222 -3.70 -12.24 5.07
CA LEU A 222 -4.25 -12.04 6.41
C LEU A 222 -3.12 -11.53 7.29
N THR A 223 -3.40 -10.46 8.04
CA THR A 223 -2.45 -9.95 9.03
C THR A 223 -3.16 -9.79 10.37
N VAL A 224 -2.51 -10.28 11.43
CA VAL A 224 -2.95 -10.12 12.81
C VAL A 224 -1.81 -9.53 13.63
N ALA A 225 -2.08 -8.43 14.33
CA ALA A 225 -1.07 -7.61 14.98
C ALA A 225 -1.58 -7.09 16.32
N GLY A 226 -0.70 -6.92 17.30
CA GLY A 226 -1.03 -6.31 18.59
C GLY A 226 -0.69 -7.21 19.77
N TYR A 227 -1.42 -7.10 20.88
CA TYR A 227 -1.07 -7.78 22.13
C TYR A 227 -1.08 -9.32 22.02
N ASN A 228 0.05 -9.97 22.29
CA ASN A 228 0.24 -11.39 21.95
C ASN A 228 -0.70 -12.36 22.68
N HIS A 229 -1.23 -12.01 23.86
CA HIS A 229 -2.02 -12.92 24.70
C HIS A 229 -3.31 -13.43 24.03
N LYS A 230 -4.10 -12.58 23.37
CA LYS A 230 -5.35 -12.99 22.71
C LYS A 230 -5.21 -13.17 21.19
N LEU A 231 -4.00 -12.98 20.65
CA LEU A 231 -3.70 -13.09 19.22
C LEU A 231 -4.04 -14.48 18.67
N ARG A 232 -3.65 -15.55 19.36
CA ARG A 232 -3.92 -16.93 18.94
C ARG A 232 -5.41 -17.19 18.78
N ILE A 233 -6.21 -16.81 19.78
CA ILE A 233 -7.67 -17.01 19.79
C ILE A 233 -8.32 -16.30 18.61
N LEU A 234 -7.89 -15.06 18.34
CA LEU A 234 -8.36 -14.28 17.20
C LEU A 234 -8.02 -14.98 15.87
N LEU A 235 -6.76 -15.36 15.69
CA LEU A 235 -6.27 -15.97 14.44
C LEU A 235 -6.96 -17.32 14.16
N GLU A 236 -7.05 -18.20 15.14
CA GLU A 236 -7.74 -19.49 15.01
C GLU A 236 -9.20 -19.26 14.56
N LYS A 237 -9.90 -18.30 15.19
CA LYS A 237 -11.28 -18.01 14.82
C LYS A 237 -11.45 -17.39 13.44
N VAL A 238 -10.54 -16.51 13.05
CA VAL A 238 -10.53 -15.90 11.72
C VAL A 238 -10.32 -16.96 10.65
N VAL A 239 -9.39 -17.90 10.86
CA VAL A 239 -9.12 -18.99 9.91
C VAL A 239 -10.30 -19.95 9.82
N GLU A 240 -10.97 -20.27 10.94
CA GLU A 240 -12.25 -21.01 10.90
C GLU A 240 -13.33 -20.29 10.09
N LYS A 241 -13.40 -18.96 10.20
CA LYS A 241 -14.36 -18.14 9.45
C LYS A 241 -14.03 -18.10 7.95
N ILE A 242 -12.75 -17.99 7.58
CA ILE A 242 -12.28 -18.10 6.18
C ILE A 242 -12.68 -19.47 5.61
N ALA A 243 -12.46 -20.53 6.39
CA ALA A 243 -12.78 -21.90 6.02
C ALA A 243 -14.27 -22.16 5.78
N LYS A 244 -15.15 -21.38 6.41
CA LYS A 244 -16.61 -21.47 6.32
C LYS A 244 -17.22 -20.26 5.61
N PHE A 245 -16.43 -19.55 4.82
CA PHE A 245 -16.89 -18.35 4.14
C PHE A 245 -18.04 -18.70 3.18
N GLU A 246 -19.11 -17.93 3.27
CA GLU A 246 -20.29 -18.05 2.43
C GLU A 246 -20.64 -16.68 1.84
N VAL A 247 -20.94 -16.65 0.55
CA VAL A 247 -21.32 -15.42 -0.13
C VAL A 247 -22.76 -15.08 0.22
N LYS A 248 -22.97 -13.90 0.81
CA LYS A 248 -24.30 -13.33 1.04
C LYS A 248 -24.68 -12.43 -0.14
N PRO A 249 -25.74 -12.71 -0.92
CA PRO A 249 -26.08 -11.96 -2.13
C PRO A 249 -26.36 -10.46 -1.92
N ASP A 250 -26.96 -10.11 -0.79
CA ASP A 250 -27.22 -8.72 -0.38
C ASP A 250 -25.93 -7.96 -0.15
N ARG A 251 -24.96 -8.56 0.56
CA ARG A 251 -23.63 -7.96 0.78
C ARG A 251 -22.82 -7.92 -0.51
N PHE A 252 -22.88 -8.97 -1.34
CA PHE A 252 -22.22 -8.99 -2.64
C PHE A 252 -22.66 -7.80 -3.51
N SER A 253 -23.96 -7.52 -3.56
CA SER A 253 -24.49 -6.39 -4.35
C SER A 253 -23.92 -5.04 -3.91
N VAL A 254 -23.78 -4.82 -2.59
CA VAL A 254 -23.17 -3.60 -2.03
C VAL A 254 -21.71 -3.46 -2.46
N PHE A 255 -20.90 -4.52 -2.30
CA PHE A 255 -19.50 -4.47 -2.66
C PHE A 255 -19.27 -4.44 -4.18
N LYS A 256 -20.14 -5.08 -4.97
CA LYS A 256 -20.15 -4.94 -6.43
C LYS A 256 -20.35 -3.47 -6.82
N GLU A 257 -21.36 -2.79 -6.25
CA GLU A 257 -21.59 -1.36 -6.52
C GLU A 257 -20.41 -0.48 -6.09
N MET A 258 -19.81 -0.78 -4.93
CA MET A 258 -18.61 -0.08 -4.45
C MET A 258 -17.43 -0.22 -5.42
N VAL A 259 -17.11 -1.45 -5.84
CA VAL A 259 -16.00 -1.71 -6.77
C VAL A 259 -16.26 -1.12 -8.16
N ILE A 260 -17.53 -1.13 -8.64
CA ILE A 260 -17.91 -0.42 -9.87
C ILE A 260 -17.58 1.07 -9.75
N LYS A 261 -17.98 1.70 -8.64
CA LYS A 261 -17.69 3.12 -8.38
C LYS A 261 -16.19 3.36 -8.31
N ASP A 262 -15.41 2.49 -7.67
CA ASP A 262 -13.96 2.64 -7.57
C ASP A 262 -13.28 2.60 -8.94
N TYR A 263 -13.66 1.65 -9.81
CA TYR A 263 -13.13 1.57 -11.17
C TYR A 263 -13.58 2.73 -12.06
N GLN A 264 -14.83 3.19 -11.92
CA GLN A 264 -15.29 4.40 -12.60
C GLN A 264 -14.55 5.65 -12.09
N HIS A 265 -14.25 5.68 -10.78
CA HIS A 265 -13.54 6.78 -10.15
C HIS A 265 -12.07 6.88 -10.58
N PHE A 266 -11.49 5.80 -11.11
CA PHE A 266 -10.15 5.83 -11.71
C PHE A 266 -9.99 6.97 -12.73
N LYS A 267 -11.03 7.27 -13.51
CA LYS A 267 -11.01 8.35 -14.50
C LYS A 267 -10.77 9.72 -13.88
N PHE A 268 -11.23 9.93 -12.64
CA PHE A 268 -11.11 11.19 -11.91
C PHE A 268 -9.82 11.32 -11.09
N GLN A 269 -9.00 10.26 -11.04
CA GLN A 269 -7.67 10.34 -10.44
C GLN A 269 -6.81 11.39 -11.15
N GLN A 270 -5.83 11.96 -10.45
CA GLN A 270 -4.94 12.96 -11.01
C GLN A 270 -4.11 12.36 -12.16
N PRO A 271 -3.81 13.14 -13.22
CA PRO A 271 -3.05 12.66 -14.38
C PRO A 271 -1.73 11.95 -14.04
N TYR A 272 -1.00 12.38 -12.99
CA TYR A 272 0.22 11.69 -12.58
C TYR A 272 -0.04 10.27 -12.08
N GLN A 273 -1.17 10.03 -11.40
CA GLN A 273 -1.57 8.70 -10.92
C GLN A 273 -1.95 7.81 -12.10
N GLN A 274 -2.64 8.37 -13.10
CA GLN A 274 -2.93 7.67 -14.36
C GLN A 274 -1.64 7.30 -15.10
N ALA A 275 -0.66 8.21 -15.17
CA ALA A 275 0.63 7.95 -15.79
C ALA A 275 1.44 6.87 -15.05
N MET A 276 1.40 6.86 -13.71
CA MET A 276 2.01 5.78 -12.91
C MET A 276 1.35 4.44 -13.17
N TYR A 277 0.02 4.40 -13.22
CA TYR A 277 -0.75 3.20 -13.56
C TYR A 277 -0.37 2.65 -14.94
N TYR A 278 -0.32 3.51 -15.97
CA TYR A 278 0.09 3.12 -17.31
C TYR A 278 1.56 2.63 -17.34
N CYS A 279 2.43 3.22 -16.53
CA CYS A 279 3.80 2.74 -16.40
C CYS A 279 3.84 1.31 -15.81
N SER A 280 3.05 1.03 -14.77
CA SER A 280 2.93 -0.32 -14.20
C SER A 280 2.31 -1.33 -15.18
N ILE A 281 1.25 -0.97 -15.90
CA ILE A 281 0.62 -1.91 -16.85
C ILE A 281 1.47 -2.22 -18.08
N ILE A 282 2.40 -1.32 -18.46
CA ILE A 282 3.39 -1.57 -19.51
C ILE A 282 4.50 -2.52 -19.01
N LEU A 283 4.92 -2.37 -17.76
CA LEU A 283 6.09 -3.06 -17.22
C LEU A 283 5.78 -4.42 -16.57
N GLU A 284 4.61 -4.60 -15.97
CA GLU A 284 4.27 -5.82 -15.24
C GLU A 284 3.68 -6.89 -16.16
N ASP A 285 4.21 -8.12 -16.07
CA ASP A 285 3.83 -9.23 -16.96
C ASP A 285 2.38 -9.72 -16.76
N GLN A 286 1.82 -9.61 -15.55
CA GLN A 286 0.51 -10.17 -15.17
C GLN A 286 -0.32 -9.10 -14.45
N LEU A 287 -0.84 -8.15 -15.22
CA LEU A 287 -1.68 -7.05 -14.74
C LEU A 287 -2.77 -6.76 -15.77
N TRP A 288 -4.02 -6.84 -15.32
CA TRP A 288 -5.23 -6.57 -16.11
C TRP A 288 -5.63 -5.10 -16.01
N PRO A 289 -6.09 -4.47 -17.10
CA PRO A 289 -6.45 -3.08 -17.07
C PRO A 289 -7.81 -2.86 -16.38
N TRP A 290 -8.04 -1.68 -15.82
CA TRP A 290 -9.26 -1.36 -15.09
C TRP A 290 -10.53 -1.42 -15.96
N ASN A 291 -10.43 -1.16 -17.27
CA ASN A 291 -11.57 -1.21 -18.18
C ASN A 291 -12.04 -2.65 -18.43
N ASP A 292 -11.11 -3.60 -18.60
CA ASP A 292 -11.44 -5.03 -18.73
C ASP A 292 -12.09 -5.52 -17.43
N LYS A 293 -11.56 -5.10 -16.28
CA LYS A 293 -12.14 -5.40 -14.95
C LYS A 293 -13.54 -4.82 -14.80
N LEU A 294 -13.77 -3.58 -15.26
CA LEU A 294 -15.08 -2.94 -15.21
C LEU A 294 -16.08 -3.65 -16.13
N GLU A 295 -15.66 -4.05 -17.34
CA GLU A 295 -16.51 -4.78 -18.30
C GLU A 295 -17.01 -6.08 -17.67
N VAL A 296 -16.10 -6.93 -17.18
CA VAL A 296 -16.49 -8.22 -16.59
C VAL A 296 -17.35 -8.05 -15.34
N LEU A 297 -17.04 -7.05 -14.51
CA LEU A 297 -17.74 -6.80 -13.25
C LEU A 297 -19.24 -6.53 -13.46
N THR A 298 -19.64 -5.92 -14.59
CA THR A 298 -21.05 -5.65 -14.86
C THR A 298 -21.90 -6.93 -14.90
N HIS A 299 -21.34 -8.04 -15.39
CA HIS A 299 -22.03 -9.30 -15.61
C HIS A 299 -21.95 -10.28 -14.43
N MET A 300 -21.12 -10.00 -13.42
CA MET A 300 -20.90 -10.92 -12.29
C MET A 300 -22.08 -10.98 -11.34
N GLU A 301 -22.43 -12.18 -10.90
CA GLU A 301 -23.47 -12.45 -9.89
C GLU A 301 -22.88 -13.09 -8.63
N ALA A 302 -23.67 -13.10 -7.55
CA ALA A 302 -23.24 -13.66 -6.27
C ALA A 302 -22.93 -15.16 -6.37
N ASP A 303 -23.70 -15.89 -7.19
CA ASP A 303 -23.52 -17.33 -7.42
C ASP A 303 -22.19 -17.62 -8.14
N ASP A 304 -21.73 -16.73 -9.03
CA ASP A 304 -20.42 -16.88 -9.67
C ASP A 304 -19.30 -16.83 -8.64
N LEU A 305 -19.37 -15.89 -7.69
CA LEU A 305 -18.39 -15.80 -6.61
C LEU A 305 -18.49 -16.99 -5.65
N ALA A 306 -19.71 -17.47 -5.38
CA ALA A 306 -19.92 -18.66 -4.55
C ALA A 306 -19.29 -19.92 -5.16
N ASN A 307 -19.26 -20.01 -6.50
CA ASN A 307 -18.57 -21.07 -7.23
C ASN A 307 -17.05 -20.82 -7.33
N PHE A 308 -16.62 -19.57 -7.50
CA PHE A 308 -15.22 -19.18 -7.64
C PHE A 308 -14.42 -19.33 -6.33
N ALA A 309 -14.97 -18.92 -5.19
CA ALA A 309 -14.22 -18.92 -3.93
C ALA A 309 -13.68 -20.31 -3.52
N PRO A 310 -14.46 -21.41 -3.58
CA PRO A 310 -13.94 -22.76 -3.36
C PRO A 310 -12.88 -23.16 -4.40
N MET A 311 -13.03 -22.77 -5.66
CA MET A 311 -12.03 -23.05 -6.71
C MET A 311 -10.71 -22.31 -6.41
N MET A 312 -10.78 -21.04 -6.05
CA MET A 312 -9.62 -20.22 -5.69
C MET A 312 -8.86 -20.82 -4.49
N LEU A 313 -9.58 -21.29 -3.47
CA LEU A 313 -9.02 -21.88 -2.26
C LEU A 313 -8.63 -23.37 -2.42
N SER A 314 -9.01 -24.02 -3.52
CA SER A 314 -8.83 -25.47 -3.71
C SER A 314 -7.36 -25.93 -3.70
N ARG A 315 -6.44 -25.03 -4.06
CA ARG A 315 -5.00 -25.25 -4.09
C ARG A 315 -4.27 -23.98 -3.73
N ILE A 316 -3.76 -23.90 -2.52
CA ILE A 316 -3.05 -22.72 -2.01
C ILE A 316 -1.69 -23.09 -1.43
N PHE A 317 -0.82 -22.11 -1.34
CA PHE A 317 0.43 -22.18 -0.59
C PHE A 317 0.49 -21.00 0.38
N LEU A 318 0.87 -21.26 1.63
CA LEU A 318 0.93 -20.26 2.69
C LEU A 318 2.37 -19.78 2.90
N GLU A 319 2.65 -18.53 2.55
CA GLU A 319 3.89 -17.88 2.99
C GLU A 319 3.58 -17.14 4.30
N CYS A 320 4.18 -17.57 5.40
CA CYS A 320 3.88 -17.08 6.74
C CYS A 320 5.11 -16.40 7.34
N TYR A 321 4.89 -15.29 8.04
CA TYR A 321 5.90 -14.63 8.85
C TYR A 321 5.34 -14.30 10.23
N VAL A 322 6.05 -14.75 11.26
CA VAL A 322 5.73 -14.48 12.66
C VAL A 322 6.87 -13.73 13.32
N SER A 323 6.57 -12.58 13.90
CA SER A 323 7.53 -11.79 14.67
C SER A 323 6.97 -11.28 15.98
N GLY A 324 7.84 -10.97 16.94
CA GLY A 324 7.45 -10.35 18.21
C GLY A 324 7.52 -11.27 19.43
N ASN A 325 6.70 -11.00 20.43
CA ASN A 325 6.62 -11.69 21.72
C ASN A 325 5.90 -13.06 21.65
N LEU A 326 6.44 -13.97 20.85
CA LEU A 326 5.99 -15.36 20.70
C LEU A 326 7.22 -16.29 20.70
N GLU A 327 7.11 -17.45 21.33
CA GLU A 327 8.13 -18.49 21.24
C GLU A 327 8.04 -19.26 19.91
N ALA A 328 9.13 -19.91 19.51
CA ALA A 328 9.20 -20.62 18.22
C ALA A 328 8.18 -21.78 18.13
N ASN A 329 8.03 -22.56 19.21
CA ASN A 329 7.02 -23.62 19.33
C ASN A 329 5.58 -23.09 19.20
N GLU A 330 5.29 -21.89 19.71
CA GLU A 330 3.99 -21.25 19.58
C GLU A 330 3.74 -20.80 18.16
N ALA A 331 4.74 -20.17 17.51
CA ALA A 331 4.68 -19.80 16.10
C ALA A 331 4.43 -21.03 15.20
N GLU A 332 5.14 -22.13 15.47
CA GLU A 332 4.94 -23.38 14.74
C GLU A 332 3.55 -23.96 14.99
N SER A 333 3.11 -24.02 16.25
CA SER A 333 1.78 -24.51 16.62
C SER A 333 0.65 -23.70 15.99
N LEU A 334 0.80 -22.38 15.88
CA LEU A 334 -0.15 -21.50 15.20
C LEU A 334 -0.29 -21.90 13.73
N ILE A 335 0.82 -21.99 12.98
CA ILE A 335 0.75 -22.36 11.56
C ILE A 335 0.30 -23.80 11.37
N GLN A 336 0.68 -24.72 12.27
CA GLN A 336 0.19 -26.10 12.21
C GLN A 336 -1.33 -26.18 12.34
N HIS A 337 -1.94 -25.38 13.23
CA HIS A 337 -3.39 -25.32 13.37
C HIS A 337 -4.06 -24.84 12.07
N ILE A 338 -3.48 -23.82 11.42
CA ILE A 338 -3.99 -23.29 10.15
C ILE A 338 -3.89 -24.36 9.05
N GLU A 339 -2.79 -25.09 9.00
CA GLU A 339 -2.65 -26.24 8.10
C GLU A 339 -3.72 -27.31 8.36
N ASP A 340 -4.01 -27.60 9.63
CA ASP A 340 -4.98 -28.63 10.00
C ASP A 340 -6.41 -28.25 9.57
N VAL A 341 -6.80 -26.98 9.78
CA VAL A 341 -8.10 -26.44 9.36
C VAL A 341 -8.25 -26.47 7.83
N LEU A 342 -7.22 -26.07 7.09
CA LEU A 342 -7.31 -25.91 5.63
C LEU A 342 -7.06 -27.20 4.85
N TYR A 343 -6.17 -28.08 5.32
CA TYR A 343 -5.68 -29.23 4.55
C TYR A 343 -5.97 -30.61 5.16
N LYS A 344 -6.24 -30.73 6.47
CA LYS A 344 -6.36 -32.04 7.15
C LYS A 344 -7.74 -32.36 7.71
N GLY A 345 -8.71 -31.44 7.61
CA GLY A 345 -10.08 -31.69 8.01
C GLY A 345 -10.76 -32.84 7.24
N PRO A 346 -11.92 -33.35 7.71
CA PRO A 346 -12.67 -34.41 7.03
C PRO A 346 -13.10 -34.04 5.61
N ARG A 347 -13.20 -32.74 5.33
CA ARG A 347 -13.37 -32.15 4.00
C ARG A 347 -12.30 -31.05 3.85
N PRO A 348 -11.09 -31.36 3.38
CA PRO A 348 -10.04 -30.37 3.18
C PRO A 348 -10.52 -29.30 2.21
N ILE A 349 -10.31 -28.04 2.57
CA ILE A 349 -10.65 -26.88 1.72
C ILE A 349 -9.60 -26.72 0.63
N SER A 350 -8.35 -27.07 0.94
CA SER A 350 -7.23 -26.92 0.03
C SER A 350 -6.35 -28.16 -0.06
N ARG A 351 -5.55 -28.20 -1.13
CA ARG A 351 -4.48 -29.17 -1.38
C ARG A 351 -3.19 -28.41 -1.66
N ALA A 352 -2.05 -29.05 -1.41
CA ALA A 352 -0.75 -28.49 -1.75
C ALA A 352 -0.67 -28.08 -3.24
N LEU A 353 0.05 -26.99 -3.52
CA LEU A 353 0.44 -26.64 -4.88
C LEU A 353 1.39 -27.69 -5.44
N PHE A 354 1.30 -27.93 -6.75
CA PHE A 354 2.42 -28.57 -7.45
C PHE A 354 3.58 -27.58 -7.56
N PRO A 355 4.84 -28.04 -7.61
CA PRO A 355 6.00 -27.17 -7.78
C PRO A 355 5.88 -26.20 -8.98
N SER A 356 5.26 -26.63 -10.07
CA SER A 356 5.03 -25.81 -11.28
C SER A 356 3.90 -24.78 -11.16
N GLN A 357 3.09 -24.84 -10.09
CA GLN A 357 1.98 -23.90 -9.85
C GLN A 357 2.37 -22.72 -8.97
N HIS A 358 3.60 -22.69 -8.44
CA HIS A 358 4.07 -21.52 -7.70
C HIS A 358 4.11 -20.30 -8.62
N LEU A 359 3.41 -19.25 -8.21
CA LEU A 359 3.32 -18.02 -8.96
C LEU A 359 4.67 -17.29 -8.99
N THR A 360 4.97 -16.68 -10.14
CA THR A 360 6.17 -15.85 -10.33
C THR A 360 5.76 -14.43 -10.69
N ASP A 361 6.49 -13.45 -10.17
CA ASP A 361 6.34 -12.06 -10.58
C ASP A 361 7.54 -11.61 -11.44
N ARG A 362 7.23 -10.96 -12.57
CA ARG A 362 8.20 -10.63 -13.61
C ARG A 362 7.93 -9.25 -14.20
N VAL A 363 9.01 -8.59 -14.60
CA VAL A 363 8.99 -7.26 -15.20
C VAL A 363 9.53 -7.34 -16.63
N ILE A 364 8.95 -6.57 -17.53
CA ILE A 364 9.42 -6.38 -18.90
C ILE A 364 10.83 -5.79 -18.90
N LYS A 365 11.72 -6.42 -19.67
CA LYS A 365 13.09 -5.98 -19.86
C LYS A 365 13.17 -5.07 -21.08
N LEU A 366 13.28 -3.78 -20.80
CA LEU A 366 13.45 -2.74 -21.82
C LEU A 366 14.81 -2.89 -22.52
N GLU A 367 14.87 -2.54 -23.80
CA GLU A 367 16.08 -2.62 -24.61
C GLU A 367 17.05 -1.48 -24.31
N ARG A 368 18.34 -1.79 -24.39
CA ARG A 368 19.42 -0.84 -24.13
C ARG A 368 19.53 0.16 -25.28
N GLY A 369 19.68 1.44 -24.94
CA GLY A 369 19.81 2.52 -25.90
C GLY A 369 18.50 2.91 -26.60
N ILE A 370 17.37 2.30 -26.21
CA ILE A 370 16.05 2.59 -26.75
C ILE A 370 15.23 3.39 -25.73
N SER A 371 14.54 4.41 -26.22
CA SER A 371 13.60 5.22 -25.45
C SER A 371 12.17 4.92 -25.91
N TYR A 372 11.41 4.24 -25.06
CA TYR A 372 9.99 3.98 -25.31
C TYR A 372 9.16 5.16 -24.82
N PHE A 373 8.08 5.48 -25.52
CA PHE A 373 7.08 6.43 -25.02
C PHE A 373 5.66 5.97 -25.32
N CYS A 374 4.74 6.30 -24.42
CA CYS A 374 3.33 5.95 -24.50
C CYS A 374 2.49 7.22 -24.30
N PRO A 375 2.02 7.85 -25.39
CA PRO A 375 1.09 8.97 -25.31
C PRO A 375 -0.32 8.47 -25.03
N ALA A 376 -0.92 8.95 -23.95
CA ALA A 376 -2.28 8.63 -23.53
C ALA A 376 -3.08 9.92 -23.31
N GLU A 377 -4.36 9.89 -23.67
CA GLU A 377 -5.28 10.97 -23.35
C GLU A 377 -5.76 10.83 -21.90
N GLY A 378 -5.87 11.95 -21.19
CA GLY A 378 -6.39 12.00 -19.84
C GLY A 378 -7.83 11.55 -19.80
N LEU A 379 -8.16 10.68 -18.84
CA LEU A 379 -9.49 10.06 -18.79
C LEU A 379 -10.60 11.01 -18.28
N ASN A 380 -10.23 12.12 -17.64
CA ASN A 380 -11.17 13.15 -17.18
C ASN A 380 -11.06 14.39 -18.07
N PRO A 381 -12.05 14.65 -18.96
CA PRO A 381 -12.06 15.82 -19.84
C PRO A 381 -12.09 17.16 -19.09
N SER A 382 -12.56 17.17 -17.84
CA SER A 382 -12.60 18.37 -17.01
C SER A 382 -11.25 18.66 -16.33
N ASN A 383 -10.28 17.74 -16.41
CA ASN A 383 -8.97 17.96 -15.82
C ASN A 383 -8.00 18.58 -16.85
N GLU A 384 -7.63 19.82 -16.57
CA GLU A 384 -6.69 20.61 -17.37
C GLU A 384 -5.23 20.12 -17.25
N ASN A 385 -4.90 19.45 -16.15
CA ASN A 385 -3.54 19.01 -15.87
C ASN A 385 -3.10 17.90 -16.80
N SER A 386 -1.83 17.93 -17.20
CA SER A 386 -1.14 16.84 -17.90
C SER A 386 0.00 16.32 -17.04
N ALA A 387 0.44 15.09 -17.28
CA ALA A 387 1.50 14.50 -16.50
C ALA A 387 2.48 13.67 -17.32
N LEU A 388 3.72 13.64 -16.83
CA LEU A 388 4.79 12.79 -17.30
C LEU A 388 5.21 11.85 -16.17
N VAL A 389 5.36 10.56 -16.50
CA VAL A 389 6.21 9.63 -15.77
C VAL A 389 7.35 9.22 -16.69
N HIS A 390 8.55 9.71 -16.41
CA HIS A 390 9.78 9.31 -17.09
C HIS A 390 10.51 8.30 -16.22
N TYR A 391 10.49 7.03 -16.63
CA TYR A 391 11.11 5.92 -15.92
C TYR A 391 12.40 5.49 -16.62
N ILE A 392 13.49 5.42 -15.87
CA ILE A 392 14.75 4.82 -16.33
C ILE A 392 14.93 3.48 -15.61
N GLN A 393 14.80 2.38 -16.34
CA GLN A 393 15.04 1.03 -15.84
C GLN A 393 16.53 0.74 -15.81
N VAL A 394 17.10 0.41 -14.65
CA VAL A 394 18.55 0.32 -14.49
C VAL A 394 18.99 -1.15 -14.42
N HIS A 395 18.75 -1.80 -13.28
CA HIS A 395 19.38 -3.09 -12.97
C HIS A 395 18.47 -4.01 -12.14
N ARG A 396 18.88 -5.28 -12.09
CA ARG A 396 18.32 -6.27 -11.18
C ARG A 396 19.02 -6.17 -9.82
N ASP A 397 18.33 -6.49 -8.73
CA ASP A 397 18.78 -6.32 -7.35
C ASP A 397 20.22 -6.79 -7.11
N ASP A 398 21.08 -5.83 -6.78
CA ASP A 398 22.51 -5.99 -6.54
C ASP A 398 22.94 -4.91 -5.55
N PHE A 399 23.70 -5.27 -4.51
CA PHE A 399 24.00 -4.34 -3.43
C PHE A 399 24.78 -3.11 -3.91
N MET A 400 25.76 -3.29 -4.80
CA MET A 400 26.60 -2.19 -5.28
C MET A 400 25.82 -1.27 -6.21
N LEU A 401 25.06 -1.82 -7.15
CA LEU A 401 24.23 -1.02 -8.05
C LEU A 401 23.07 -0.33 -7.30
N ASN A 402 22.49 -0.99 -6.28
CA ASN A 402 21.46 -0.41 -5.42
C ASN A 402 21.97 0.88 -4.76
N VAL A 403 23.15 0.83 -4.12
CA VAL A 403 23.70 1.99 -3.42
C VAL A 403 24.11 3.10 -4.39
N LYS A 404 24.64 2.75 -5.57
CA LYS A 404 24.93 3.72 -6.64
C LYS A 404 23.66 4.45 -7.09
N LEU A 405 22.57 3.72 -7.32
CA LEU A 405 21.28 4.30 -7.70
C LEU A 405 20.64 5.12 -6.58
N GLN A 406 20.70 4.65 -5.34
CA GLN A 406 20.17 5.35 -4.18
C GLN A 406 20.92 6.65 -3.91
N LEU A 407 22.26 6.65 -4.02
CA LEU A 407 23.07 7.86 -3.89
C LEU A 407 22.77 8.85 -5.03
N PHE A 408 22.67 8.37 -6.27
CA PHE A 408 22.23 9.18 -7.39
C PHE A 408 20.84 9.80 -7.13
N ALA A 409 19.89 9.02 -6.62
CA ALA A 409 18.55 9.49 -6.31
C ALA A 409 18.55 10.53 -5.18
N LEU A 410 19.39 10.38 -4.15
CA LEU A 410 19.56 11.36 -3.07
C LEU A 410 20.02 12.72 -3.61
N ILE A 411 21.05 12.73 -4.48
CA ILE A 411 21.60 13.93 -5.12
C ILE A 411 20.58 14.56 -6.09
N GLY A 412 19.95 13.70 -6.88
CA GLY A 412 19.00 14.08 -7.91
C GLY A 412 17.73 14.68 -7.32
N LYS A 413 17.19 14.13 -6.22
CA LYS A 413 15.89 14.52 -5.64
C LYS A 413 15.81 16.00 -5.27
N GLN A 414 16.79 16.52 -4.55
CA GLN A 414 16.80 17.95 -4.17
C GLN A 414 17.00 18.83 -5.41
N SER A 415 17.90 18.42 -6.30
CA SER A 415 18.23 19.17 -7.52
C SER A 415 17.05 19.22 -8.50
N SER A 416 16.32 18.11 -8.65
CA SER A 416 15.16 18.00 -9.53
C SER A 416 13.99 18.84 -9.03
N PHE A 417 13.74 18.83 -7.71
CA PHE A 417 12.70 19.65 -7.12
C PHE A 417 13.01 21.14 -7.31
N HIS A 418 14.23 21.57 -6.99
CA HIS A 418 14.63 22.96 -7.18
C HIS A 418 14.54 23.38 -8.66
N GLN A 419 15.13 22.62 -9.58
CA GLN A 419 15.20 23.01 -10.99
C GLN A 419 13.84 22.94 -11.67
N LEU A 420 13.15 21.80 -11.61
CA LEU A 420 11.93 21.55 -12.39
C LEU A 420 10.70 22.20 -11.76
N ARG A 421 10.66 22.35 -10.42
CA ARG A 421 9.54 23.01 -9.73
C ARG A 421 9.83 24.44 -9.32
N SER A 422 10.93 24.74 -8.62
CA SER A 422 11.14 26.09 -8.09
C SER A 422 11.58 27.10 -9.16
N VAL A 423 12.50 26.70 -10.06
CA VAL A 423 13.05 27.58 -11.10
C VAL A 423 12.20 27.56 -12.36
N GLU A 424 11.95 26.39 -12.94
CA GLU A 424 11.21 26.25 -14.20
C GLU A 424 9.69 26.29 -14.02
N GLN A 425 9.21 26.12 -12.78
CA GLN A 425 7.79 26.19 -12.43
C GLN A 425 6.90 25.28 -13.29
N LEU A 426 7.40 24.09 -13.64
CA LEU A 426 6.67 23.14 -14.50
C LEU A 426 5.37 22.66 -13.84
N GLY A 427 5.34 22.56 -12.51
CA GLY A 427 4.10 22.37 -11.78
C GLY A 427 4.31 21.98 -10.33
N TYR A 428 3.22 21.99 -9.56
CA TYR A 428 3.26 21.68 -8.14
C TYR A 428 3.74 20.24 -7.92
N ILE A 429 3.17 19.25 -8.59
CA ILE A 429 3.62 17.87 -8.42
C ILE A 429 4.88 17.67 -9.25
N THR A 430 6.04 17.63 -8.59
CA THR A 430 7.34 17.33 -9.19
C THR A 430 8.11 16.47 -8.20
N SER A 431 8.40 15.24 -8.57
CA SER A 431 9.09 14.29 -7.70
C SER A 431 10.05 13.42 -8.50
N MET A 432 11.19 13.11 -7.89
CA MET A 432 12.11 12.09 -8.36
C MET A 432 12.16 10.99 -7.29
N THR A 433 11.80 9.77 -7.67
CA THR A 433 11.70 8.64 -6.74
C THR A 433 12.44 7.42 -7.26
N HIS A 434 13.00 6.65 -6.33
CA HIS A 434 13.44 5.29 -6.61
C HIS A 434 12.21 4.40 -6.81
N ARG A 435 12.29 3.48 -7.78
CA ARG A 435 11.27 2.47 -8.05
C ARG A 435 11.91 1.09 -7.98
N CYS A 436 11.26 0.16 -7.29
CA CYS A 436 11.63 -1.25 -7.25
C CYS A 436 10.39 -2.10 -7.53
N ASP A 437 10.35 -2.75 -8.69
CA ASP A 437 9.29 -3.71 -9.01
C ASP A 437 9.92 -5.10 -9.06
N PHE A 438 9.57 -5.97 -8.11
CA PHE A 438 10.01 -7.36 -8.06
C PHE A 438 11.54 -7.55 -8.18
N GLY A 439 12.29 -6.68 -7.50
CA GLY A 439 13.77 -6.67 -7.53
C GLY A 439 14.38 -6.08 -8.80
N ILE A 440 13.60 -5.38 -9.63
CA ILE A 440 14.10 -4.55 -10.73
C ILE A 440 14.06 -3.09 -10.33
N HIS A 441 15.23 -2.46 -10.30
CA HIS A 441 15.43 -1.12 -9.81
C HIS A 441 15.52 -0.10 -10.94
N GLY A 442 14.96 1.07 -10.68
CA GLY A 442 15.09 2.23 -11.55
C GLY A 442 14.71 3.53 -10.86
N VAL A 443 14.62 4.59 -11.64
CA VAL A 443 14.28 5.94 -11.16
C VAL A 443 13.13 6.51 -11.98
N ASN A 444 12.17 7.11 -11.27
CA ASN A 444 11.03 7.81 -11.86
C ASN A 444 11.20 9.31 -11.68
N PHE A 445 10.87 10.07 -12.73
CA PHE A 445 10.50 11.48 -12.62
C PHE A 445 9.00 11.59 -12.85
N ILE A 446 8.30 12.18 -11.89
CA ILE A 446 6.85 12.34 -11.90
C ILE A 446 6.55 13.83 -11.86
N ILE A 447 5.96 14.35 -12.92
CA ILE A 447 5.69 15.77 -13.07
C ILE A 447 4.25 15.95 -13.55
N GLN A 448 3.47 16.77 -12.86
CA GLN A 448 2.14 17.21 -13.30
C GLN A 448 2.15 18.72 -13.52
N SER A 449 1.58 19.15 -14.64
CA SER A 449 1.70 20.49 -15.19
C SER A 449 0.41 20.91 -15.88
N THR A 450 0.02 22.17 -15.71
CA THR A 450 -1.00 22.83 -16.54
C THR A 450 -0.40 23.73 -17.63
N VAL A 451 0.91 24.01 -17.56
CA VAL A 451 1.57 25.04 -18.37
C VAL A 451 2.29 24.46 -19.60
N LYS A 452 2.85 23.26 -19.44
CA LYS A 452 3.59 22.53 -20.47
C LYS A 452 2.98 21.15 -20.67
N ASP A 453 2.96 20.70 -21.92
CA ASP A 453 2.55 19.34 -22.26
C ASP A 453 3.64 18.31 -21.87
N PRO A 454 3.26 17.04 -21.69
CA PRO A 454 4.17 15.98 -21.25
C PRO A 454 5.42 15.79 -22.12
N ARG A 455 5.35 16.03 -23.44
CA ARG A 455 6.51 15.87 -24.32
C ARG A 455 7.55 16.95 -24.07
N HIS A 456 7.12 18.21 -23.91
CA HIS A 456 8.03 19.28 -23.53
C HIS A 456 8.64 19.03 -22.13
N ILE A 457 7.84 18.53 -21.18
CA ILE A 457 8.35 18.16 -19.85
C ILE A 457 9.42 17.06 -19.97
N ASP A 458 9.22 16.07 -20.84
CA ASP A 458 10.16 14.98 -21.08
C ASP A 458 11.53 15.52 -21.55
N LEU A 459 11.50 16.50 -22.46
CA LEU A 459 12.70 17.22 -22.91
C LEU A 459 13.38 18.02 -21.78
N ARG A 460 12.59 18.60 -20.85
CA ARG A 460 13.14 19.29 -19.67
C ARG A 460 13.79 18.32 -18.69
N VAL A 461 13.25 17.11 -18.52
CA VAL A 461 13.89 16.05 -17.73
C VAL A 461 15.22 15.65 -18.35
N GLU A 462 15.29 15.42 -19.67
CA GLU A 462 16.56 15.13 -20.35
C GLU A 462 17.57 16.29 -20.25
N ALA A 463 17.11 17.55 -20.33
CA ALA A 463 17.97 18.72 -20.10
C ALA A 463 18.48 18.79 -18.65
N PHE A 464 17.63 18.46 -17.67
CA PHE A 464 18.01 18.34 -16.27
C PHE A 464 19.05 17.25 -16.05
N LEU A 465 18.94 16.10 -16.73
CA LEU A 465 19.96 15.05 -16.66
C LEU A 465 21.32 15.54 -17.17
N LYS A 466 21.36 16.36 -18.23
CA LYS A 466 22.61 17.00 -18.68
C LYS A 466 23.17 17.97 -17.65
N MET A 467 22.32 18.73 -16.96
CA MET A 467 22.75 19.60 -15.87
C MET A 467 23.32 18.79 -14.69
N LEU A 468 22.72 17.64 -14.37
CA LEU A 468 23.24 16.73 -13.34
C LEU A 468 24.60 16.16 -13.72
N GLU A 469 24.88 15.92 -15.00
CA GLU A 469 26.20 15.49 -15.46
C GLU A 469 27.30 16.48 -15.04
N SER A 470 27.12 17.77 -15.34
CA SER A 470 28.05 18.82 -14.91
C SER A 470 28.18 18.84 -13.39
N LYS A 471 27.05 18.80 -12.67
CA LYS A 471 27.04 18.81 -11.20
C LYS A 471 27.81 17.63 -10.60
N LEU A 472 27.67 16.42 -11.14
CA LEU A 472 28.37 15.24 -10.64
C LEU A 472 29.89 15.32 -10.88
N ASN A 473 30.29 15.88 -12.02
CA ASN A 473 31.71 16.05 -12.37
C ASN A 473 32.38 17.19 -11.58
N GLU A 474 31.65 18.26 -11.28
CA GLU A 474 32.14 19.43 -10.54
C GLU A 474 32.04 19.28 -9.02
N MET A 475 31.35 18.23 -8.53
CA MET A 475 31.16 17.97 -7.11
C MET A 475 32.52 17.81 -6.41
N VAL A 476 32.70 18.55 -5.32
CA VAL A 476 33.91 18.46 -4.51
C VAL A 476 33.87 17.19 -3.65
N ILE A 477 35.03 16.57 -3.44
CA ILE A 477 35.13 15.28 -2.76
C ILE A 477 34.55 15.28 -1.32
N ASP A 478 34.59 16.42 -0.63
CA ASP A 478 34.02 16.54 0.71
C ASP A 478 32.48 16.58 0.69
N GLU A 479 31.88 17.19 -0.33
CA GLU A 479 30.43 17.13 -0.56
C GLU A 479 30.01 15.69 -0.86
N PHE A 480 30.74 14.99 -1.74
CA PHE A 480 30.50 13.57 -2.03
C PHE A 480 30.54 12.71 -0.76
N LYS A 481 31.58 12.85 0.06
CA LYS A 481 31.71 12.11 1.34
C LYS A 481 30.56 12.43 2.30
N SER A 482 30.13 13.69 2.37
CA SER A 482 28.99 14.10 3.18
C SER A 482 27.69 13.42 2.74
N LEU A 483 27.45 13.34 1.43
CA LEU A 483 26.29 12.64 0.86
C LEU A 483 26.32 11.13 1.11
N VAL A 484 27.49 10.50 0.96
CA VAL A 484 27.69 9.09 1.31
C VAL A 484 27.38 8.84 2.78
N ASN A 485 27.94 9.67 3.67
CA ASN A 485 27.67 9.56 5.11
C ASN A 485 26.19 9.78 5.44
N THR A 486 25.52 10.73 4.77
CA THR A 486 24.08 10.96 4.93
C THR A 486 23.29 9.70 4.57
N LEU A 487 23.62 9.04 3.45
CA LEU A 487 22.94 7.81 3.05
C LEU A 487 23.26 6.64 3.99
N ILE A 488 24.48 6.57 4.54
CA ILE A 488 24.84 5.60 5.58
C ILE A 488 24.00 5.84 6.84
N ASP A 489 23.88 7.09 7.31
CA ASP A 489 23.10 7.45 8.50
C ASP A 489 21.62 7.11 8.32
N MET A 490 21.05 7.38 7.13
CA MET A 490 19.69 6.97 6.78
C MET A 490 19.49 5.44 6.84
N LYS A 491 20.51 4.65 6.46
CA LYS A 491 20.44 3.18 6.52
C LYS A 491 20.72 2.61 7.90
N LEU A 492 21.49 3.32 8.72
CA LEU A 492 21.77 2.98 10.11
C LEU A 492 20.60 3.31 11.04
N GLU A 493 19.66 4.14 10.58
CA GLU A 493 18.45 4.43 11.34
C GLU A 493 17.74 3.13 11.71
N LYS A 494 17.57 2.93 13.02
CA LYS A 494 16.93 1.74 13.57
C LYS A 494 15.43 1.83 13.34
N ASP A 495 14.81 0.67 13.15
CA ASP A 495 13.37 0.56 13.14
C ASP A 495 12.81 1.06 14.47
N LYS A 496 11.77 1.88 14.42
CA LYS A 496 11.23 2.55 15.61
C LYS A 496 10.39 1.58 16.44
N ASN A 497 9.74 0.64 15.77
CA ASN A 497 8.81 -0.31 16.35
C ASN A 497 8.85 -1.66 15.60
N LEU A 498 8.17 -2.67 16.17
CA LEU A 498 8.10 -4.02 15.62
C LEU A 498 7.49 -4.05 14.22
N TRP A 499 6.55 -3.14 13.92
CA TRP A 499 5.89 -3.07 12.62
C TRP A 499 6.88 -2.73 11.51
N GLU A 500 7.68 -1.67 11.68
CA GLU A 500 8.65 -1.24 10.66
C GLU A 500 9.68 -2.33 10.36
N GLU A 501 10.21 -2.98 11.41
CA GLU A 501 11.13 -4.10 11.26
C GLU A 501 10.46 -5.28 10.54
N SER A 502 9.23 -5.60 10.92
CA SER A 502 8.48 -6.72 10.34
C SER A 502 8.13 -6.46 8.88
N ALA A 503 7.75 -5.23 8.53
CA ALA A 503 7.47 -4.83 7.15
C ALA A 503 8.71 -4.91 6.27
N PHE A 504 9.88 -4.50 6.77
CA PHE A 504 11.15 -4.61 6.05
C PHE A 504 11.46 -6.07 5.69
N TYR A 505 11.42 -6.98 6.67
CA TYR A 505 11.68 -8.39 6.41
C TYR A 505 10.61 -9.07 5.56
N TRP A 506 9.34 -8.66 5.72
CA TRP A 506 8.25 -9.17 4.91
C TRP A 506 8.39 -8.80 3.43
N GLN A 507 8.93 -7.62 3.12
CA GLN A 507 9.26 -7.23 1.75
C GLN A 507 10.35 -8.12 1.15
N GLU A 508 11.37 -8.50 1.92
CA GLU A 508 12.41 -9.44 1.45
C GLU A 508 11.85 -10.84 1.18
N ILE A 509 10.91 -11.30 2.02
CA ILE A 509 10.24 -12.61 1.89
C ILE A 509 9.33 -12.62 0.65
N THR A 510 8.42 -11.65 0.55
CA THR A 510 7.43 -11.59 -0.55
C THR A 510 8.07 -11.22 -1.89
N GLY A 511 9.13 -10.41 -1.89
CA GLY A 511 9.93 -10.10 -3.06
C GLY A 511 10.84 -11.25 -3.52
N GLY A 512 11.09 -12.23 -2.64
CA GLY A 512 11.94 -13.40 -2.92
C GLY A 512 13.44 -13.13 -2.93
N THR A 513 13.89 -11.92 -2.59
CA THR A 513 15.32 -11.56 -2.54
C THR A 513 16.02 -12.12 -1.30
N LEU A 514 15.30 -12.22 -0.17
CA LEU A 514 15.76 -12.83 1.09
C LEU A 514 17.08 -12.29 1.64
N LYS A 515 17.44 -11.05 1.31
CA LYS A 515 18.67 -10.41 1.77
C LYS A 515 18.40 -9.69 3.09
N PHE A 516 18.22 -10.46 4.17
CA PHE A 516 17.90 -9.90 5.48
C PHE A 516 19.01 -9.02 6.07
N ASP A 517 20.25 -9.21 5.64
CA ASP A 517 21.43 -8.40 5.97
C ASP A 517 21.63 -7.22 5.00
N ARG A 518 20.64 -6.90 4.14
CA ARG A 518 20.74 -5.87 3.10
C ARG A 518 21.28 -4.53 3.61
N ARG A 519 20.81 -4.05 4.77
CA ARG A 519 21.29 -2.78 5.33
C ARG A 519 22.80 -2.82 5.59
N GLU A 520 23.31 -3.94 6.10
CA GLU A 520 24.73 -4.12 6.43
C GLU A 520 25.59 -4.22 5.17
N CYS A 521 25.15 -5.04 4.21
CA CYS A 521 25.82 -5.20 2.93
C CYS A 521 25.83 -3.90 2.10
N GLU A 522 24.72 -3.15 2.08
CA GLU A 522 24.65 -1.86 1.39
C GLU A 522 25.49 -0.78 2.11
N ILE A 523 25.54 -0.76 3.44
CA ILE A 523 26.45 0.15 4.17
C ILE A 523 27.92 -0.20 3.88
N ALA A 524 28.27 -1.49 3.84
CA ALA A 524 29.63 -1.92 3.51
C ALA A 524 30.00 -1.51 2.07
N ALA A 525 29.08 -1.65 1.12
CA ALA A 525 29.27 -1.17 -0.25
C ALA A 525 29.43 0.36 -0.33
N LEU A 526 28.61 1.12 0.41
CA LEU A 526 28.72 2.60 0.47
C LEU A 526 30.07 3.07 1.00
N LYS A 527 30.62 2.40 2.02
CA LYS A 527 31.93 2.75 2.59
C LYS A 527 33.09 2.57 1.60
N GLN A 528 32.93 1.72 0.60
CA GLN A 528 33.93 1.47 -0.45
C GLN A 528 33.70 2.32 -1.70
N MET A 529 32.59 3.06 -1.76
CA MET A 529 32.16 3.77 -2.95
C MET A 529 33.02 5.00 -3.22
N THR A 530 33.49 5.15 -4.46
CA THR A 530 34.22 6.34 -4.91
C THR A 530 33.33 7.30 -5.69
N GLN A 531 33.77 8.54 -5.86
CA GLN A 531 33.07 9.49 -6.74
C GLN A 531 33.10 9.01 -8.20
N GLN A 532 34.21 8.41 -8.63
CA GLN A 532 34.34 7.84 -9.98
C GLN A 532 33.32 6.73 -10.21
N ASP A 533 33.09 5.86 -9.22
CA ASP A 533 32.06 4.82 -9.27
C ASP A 533 30.65 5.34 -9.56
N LEU A 534 30.31 6.51 -9.01
CA LEU A 534 29.03 7.18 -9.22
C LEU A 534 28.95 7.80 -10.63
N ILE A 535 30.04 8.45 -11.07
CA ILE A 535 30.14 9.07 -12.39
C ILE A 535 30.05 8.00 -13.48
N ASP A 536 30.77 6.88 -13.33
CA ASP A 536 30.73 5.76 -14.27
C ASP A 536 29.33 5.14 -14.34
N PHE A 537 28.68 4.95 -13.18
CA PHE A 537 27.30 4.50 -13.12
C PHE A 537 26.34 5.44 -13.85
N PHE A 538 26.47 6.75 -13.62
CA PHE A 538 25.66 7.76 -14.31
C PHE A 538 25.88 7.70 -15.82
N ASN A 539 27.14 7.67 -16.26
CA ASN A 539 27.52 7.61 -17.68
C ASN A 539 27.06 6.32 -18.38
N GLU A 540 26.98 5.21 -17.65
CA GLU A 540 26.59 3.91 -18.20
C GLU A 540 25.06 3.73 -18.27
N TYR A 541 24.30 4.19 -17.26
CA TYR A 541 22.89 3.87 -17.10
C TYR A 541 21.91 5.04 -17.20
N ILE A 542 22.32 6.26 -16.86
CA ILE A 542 21.39 7.39 -16.63
C ILE A 542 21.57 8.52 -17.65
N LYS A 543 22.82 8.86 -17.97
CA LYS A 543 23.19 9.97 -18.84
C LYS A 543 22.43 9.92 -20.17
N VAL A 544 22.13 11.08 -20.73
CA VAL A 544 21.50 11.20 -22.04
C VAL A 544 22.39 10.50 -23.09
N GLY A 545 21.84 9.51 -23.79
CA GLY A 545 22.60 8.71 -24.76
C GLY A 545 23.52 7.64 -24.14
N ALA A 546 23.40 7.34 -22.85
CA ALA A 546 24.18 6.30 -22.20
C ALA A 546 23.92 4.91 -22.81
N PRO A 547 24.96 4.06 -22.95
CA PRO A 547 24.88 2.81 -23.70
C PRO A 547 23.94 1.77 -23.08
N ARG A 548 23.68 1.84 -21.76
CA ARG A 548 22.74 0.94 -21.08
C ARG A 548 21.47 1.63 -20.61
N LYS A 549 21.24 2.89 -20.98
CA LYS A 549 19.98 3.59 -20.65
C LYS A 549 18.81 2.85 -21.28
N LYS A 550 17.76 2.65 -20.49
CA LYS A 550 16.50 2.06 -20.92
C LYS A 550 15.39 2.95 -20.38
N THR A 551 14.66 3.61 -21.27
CA THR A 551 13.72 4.65 -20.86
C THR A 551 12.30 4.28 -21.24
N LEU A 552 11.34 4.57 -20.37
CA LEU A 552 9.92 4.55 -20.65
C LEU A 552 9.30 5.88 -20.21
N SER A 553 8.81 6.65 -21.17
CA SER A 553 8.07 7.90 -20.91
C SER A 553 6.58 7.69 -21.11
N VAL A 554 5.81 7.74 -20.02
CA VAL A 554 4.34 7.74 -20.09
C VAL A 554 3.85 9.18 -20.03
N ARG A 555 3.13 9.59 -21.08
CA ARG A 555 2.72 10.97 -21.32
C ARG A 555 1.19 11.05 -21.30
N VAL A 556 0.62 11.53 -20.20
CA VAL A 556 -0.85 11.69 -20.05
C VAL A 556 -1.23 13.14 -20.33
N TYR A 557 -2.00 13.37 -21.39
CA TYR A 557 -2.42 14.69 -21.85
C TYR A 557 -3.80 15.05 -21.30
N GLY A 558 -3.86 16.06 -20.44
CA GLY A 558 -5.11 16.68 -19.99
C GLY A 558 -5.75 17.56 -21.06
N SER A 559 -6.91 18.12 -20.73
CA SER A 559 -7.76 18.82 -21.71
C SER A 559 -7.10 20.02 -22.37
N LEU A 560 -6.25 20.78 -21.64
CA LEU A 560 -5.51 21.92 -22.19
C LEU A 560 -4.49 21.54 -23.27
N HIS A 561 -4.00 20.30 -23.29
CA HIS A 561 -2.94 19.85 -24.21
C HIS A 561 -3.45 18.82 -25.24
N SER A 562 -4.74 18.87 -25.58
CA SER A 562 -5.38 17.91 -26.49
C SER A 562 -4.88 18.02 -27.94
N LEU A 563 -4.39 19.19 -28.36
CA LEU A 563 -3.82 19.40 -29.70
C LEU A 563 -2.40 18.82 -29.78
N GLU A 564 -1.61 19.01 -28.73
CA GLU A 564 -0.26 18.48 -28.56
C GLU A 564 -0.26 16.96 -28.53
N TYR A 565 -1.29 16.33 -27.94
CA TYR A 565 -1.50 14.89 -28.01
C TYR A 565 -1.61 14.39 -29.47
N LYS A 566 -2.41 15.06 -30.31
CA LYS A 566 -2.55 14.70 -31.73
C LYS A 566 -1.24 14.89 -32.50
N ALA A 567 -0.47 15.92 -32.15
CA ALA A 567 0.86 16.14 -32.72
C ALA A 567 1.86 15.04 -32.29
N ASP A 568 1.92 14.71 -31.00
CA ASP A 568 2.86 13.68 -30.47
C ASP A 568 2.62 12.29 -31.09
N LYS A 569 1.37 11.97 -31.46
CA LYS A 569 1.03 10.72 -32.16
C LYS A 569 1.34 10.69 -33.65
N SER A 570 1.44 11.84 -34.31
CA SER A 570 1.55 11.93 -35.77
C SER A 570 2.93 12.33 -36.27
N GLU A 571 3.77 12.88 -35.40
CA GLU A 571 5.11 13.30 -35.78
C GLU A 571 6.07 12.13 -36.05
N PRO A 572 7.05 12.32 -36.96
CA PRO A 572 8.02 11.29 -37.26
C PRO A 572 8.88 10.97 -36.03
N ILE A 573 8.95 9.67 -35.71
CA ILE A 573 9.69 9.16 -34.57
C ILE A 573 11.20 9.30 -34.83
N GLN A 574 11.92 9.85 -33.85
CA GLN A 574 13.37 9.97 -33.92
C GLN A 574 14.07 8.60 -33.88
N PRO A 575 15.30 8.48 -34.41
CA PRO A 575 16.10 7.26 -34.25
C PRO A 575 16.22 6.87 -32.77
N ASN A 576 16.10 5.58 -32.47
CA ASN A 576 16.13 5.00 -31.11
C ASN A 576 14.92 5.32 -30.21
N PHE A 577 13.89 6.00 -30.72
CA PHE A 577 12.61 6.12 -30.04
C PHE A 577 11.61 5.11 -30.58
N ILE A 578 10.77 4.56 -29.69
CA ILE A 578 9.69 3.64 -30.07
C ILE A 578 8.41 4.09 -29.37
N GLN A 579 7.38 4.38 -30.16
CA GLN A 579 6.03 4.62 -29.65
C GLN A 579 5.35 3.29 -29.30
N ILE A 580 4.73 3.23 -28.13
CA ILE A 580 3.88 2.11 -27.72
C ILE A 580 2.43 2.48 -28.05
N ASP A 581 1.91 1.96 -29.15
CA ASP A 581 0.50 2.14 -29.55
C ASP A 581 -0.43 1.11 -28.91
N ASP A 582 0.03 -0.14 -28.77
CA ASP A 582 -0.68 -1.21 -28.08
C ASP A 582 0.20 -1.81 -26.98
N ILE A 583 -0.19 -1.55 -25.72
CA ILE A 583 0.53 -1.97 -24.52
C ILE A 583 0.71 -3.48 -24.47
N PHE A 584 -0.33 -4.24 -24.84
CA PHE A 584 -0.31 -5.69 -24.68
C PHE A 584 0.49 -6.40 -25.79
N SER A 585 0.46 -5.90 -27.03
CA SER A 585 1.37 -6.38 -28.08
C SER A 585 2.82 -6.03 -27.77
N PHE A 586 3.07 -4.83 -27.22
CA PHE A 586 4.39 -4.48 -26.72
C PHE A 586 4.86 -5.49 -25.68
N ARG A 587 4.07 -5.75 -24.62
CA ARG A 587 4.41 -6.73 -23.58
C ARG A 587 4.75 -8.11 -24.15
N ARG A 588 3.89 -8.64 -25.02
CA ARG A 588 4.09 -9.96 -25.67
C ARG A 588 5.37 -10.02 -26.51
N SER A 589 5.83 -8.89 -27.04
CA SER A 589 7.03 -8.83 -27.90
C SER A 589 8.35 -8.72 -27.13
N ARG A 590 8.33 -8.50 -25.80
CA ARG A 590 9.53 -8.16 -25.03
C ARG A 590 9.98 -9.30 -24.11
N PRO A 591 11.30 -9.43 -23.86
CA PRO A 591 11.79 -10.36 -22.87
C PRO A 591 11.40 -9.93 -21.45
N LEU A 592 11.36 -10.89 -20.53
CA LEU A 592 11.09 -10.69 -19.11
C LEU A 592 12.36 -10.89 -18.27
N TYR A 593 12.50 -10.16 -17.17
CA TYR A 593 13.46 -10.55 -16.13
C TYR A 593 12.99 -11.83 -15.42
N GLY A 594 13.96 -12.64 -14.97
CA GLY A 594 13.65 -13.81 -14.13
C GLY A 594 13.12 -13.38 -12.77
N SER A 595 12.17 -14.14 -12.24
CA SER A 595 11.60 -13.89 -10.91
C SER A 595 12.60 -14.21 -9.81
N PHE A 596 12.48 -13.52 -8.67
CA PHE A 596 13.15 -13.89 -7.43
C PHE A 596 12.33 -14.84 -6.56
N ILE A 597 11.01 -14.88 -6.77
CA ILE A 597 10.11 -15.81 -6.09
C ILE A 597 10.34 -17.24 -6.63
N GLY A 598 10.46 -18.23 -5.75
CA GLY A 598 10.58 -19.65 -6.11
C GLY A 598 12.01 -20.16 -6.36
N GLY A 599 13.05 -19.33 -6.27
CA GLY A 599 14.46 -19.67 -6.55
C GLY A 599 15.17 -20.61 -5.55
N PHE A 600 14.43 -21.30 -4.69
CA PHE A 600 14.97 -22.08 -3.56
C PHE A 600 15.69 -23.38 -3.97
N GLY A 601 15.69 -23.74 -5.27
CA GLY A 601 16.33 -24.96 -5.76
C GLY A 601 17.87 -24.91 -5.82
N ASP A 602 18.46 -23.73 -5.97
CA ASP A 602 19.90 -23.60 -6.29
C ASP A 602 20.74 -22.86 -5.23
N MET A 603 20.12 -22.33 -4.18
CA MET A 603 20.85 -21.70 -3.07
C MET A 603 20.73 -22.55 -1.82
N LYS A 604 21.80 -23.29 -1.51
CA LYS A 604 22.03 -23.74 -0.13
C LYS A 604 22.13 -22.48 0.74
N LEU A 605 21.15 -22.30 1.61
CA LEU A 605 21.20 -21.33 2.71
C LEU A 605 22.38 -21.64 3.63
#